data_AF-A0A9E5RBP8-F1
#
_entry.id   AF-A0A9E5RBP8-F1
#
_cell.length_a   1.000
_cell.length_b   1.000
_cell.length_c   1.000
_cell.angle_alpha   90.00
_cell.angle_beta   90.00
_cell.angle_gamma   90.00
#
_symmetry.space_group_name_H-M   'P 1'
#
loop_
_entity.id
_entity.type
_entity.pdbx_description
1 polymer ?
#
loop_
_entity_poly.entity_id
_entity_poly.type
_entity_poly.pdbx_seq_one_letter_code
_entity_poly.pdbx_strand_id
1 'polypeptide(L)' 'DRVILMDEGRIIADDDPHQIMGNQELMERHGLEKPHSLMPHIDPHHG' A
#
# COMPACT_ATOMS: atom_id res chain seq x y z
N ASP A 1 -4.01 11.74 0.21
CA ASP A 1 -3.86 11.09 -1.11
C ASP A 1 -4.87 9.97 -1.25
N ARG A 2 -5.06 9.40 -2.44
CA ARG A 2 -6.06 8.37 -2.71
C ARG A 2 -5.47 7.30 -3.62
N VAL A 3 -5.71 6.04 -3.30
CA VAL A 3 -5.32 4.87 -4.10
C VAL A 3 -6.55 4.03 -4.37
N ILE A 4 -6.62 3.50 -5.60
CA ILE A 4 -7.64 2.56 -6.01
C ILE A 4 -6.93 1.23 -6.30
N LEU A 5 -7.28 0.18 -5.56
CA LEU A 5 -6.84 -1.18 -5.87
C LEU A 5 -7.82 -1.79 -6.86
N MET A 6 -7.29 -2.24 -7.99
CA MET A 6 -8.07 -2.90 -9.03
C MET A 6 -7.60 -4.34 -9.21
N ASP A 7 -8.55 -5.25 -9.36
CA ASP A 7 -8.29 -6.64 -9.73
C ASP A 7 -9.40 -7.15 -10.65
N GLU A 8 -9.03 -7.93 -11.67
CA GLU A 8 -9.94 -8.49 -12.69
C GLU A 8 -10.94 -7.47 -13.29
N GLY A 9 -10.51 -6.21 -13.47
CA GLY A 9 -11.35 -5.14 -14.03
C GLY A 9 -12.38 -4.56 -13.05
N ARG A 10 -12.26 -4.85 -11.75
CA ARG A 10 -13.12 -4.33 -10.68
C ARG A 10 -12.32 -3.52 -9.67
N ILE A 11 -12.99 -2.56 -9.02
CA ILE A 11 -12.42 -1.84 -7.88
C ILE A 11 -12.63 -2.70 -6.62
N ILE A 12 -11.53 -3.02 -5.95
CA ILE A 12 -11.52 -3.82 -4.73
C ILE A 12 -11.43 -2.93 -3.48
N ALA A 13 -10.65 -1.85 -3.55
CA ALA A 13 -10.49 -0.90 -2.47
C ALA A 13 -10.23 0.51 -3.01
N ASP A 14 -10.64 1.52 -2.25
CA ASP A 14 -10.54 2.93 -2.61
C ASP A 14 -10.40 3.80 -1.34
N ASP A 15 -9.17 4.13 -0.98
CA ASP A 15 -8.82 4.77 0.30
C ASP A 15 -7.36 5.30 0.29
N ASP A 16 -6.87 5.74 1.44
CA ASP A 16 -5.49 6.18 1.65
C ASP A 16 -4.45 5.07 1.35
N PRO A 17 -3.30 5.41 0.72
CA PRO A 17 -2.22 4.46 0.46
C PRO A 17 -1.80 3.61 1.67
N HIS A 18 -1.73 4.20 2.88
CA HIS A 18 -1.31 3.46 4.07
C HIS A 18 -2.34 2.41 4.50
N GLN A 19 -3.63 2.65 4.25
CA GLN A 19 -4.69 1.70 4.57
C GLN A 19 -4.74 0.55 3.56
N ILE A 20 -4.61 0.86 2.27
CA ILE A 20 -4.71 -0.16 1.21
C ILE A 20 -3.39 -0.90 1.03
N MET A 21 -2.34 -0.19 0.65
CA MET A 21 -1.05 -0.78 0.28
C MET A 21 -0.24 -1.20 1.52
N GLY A 22 -0.62 -0.69 2.70
CA GLY A 22 -0.09 -1.14 3.99
C GLY A 22 -0.69 -2.47 4.49
N ASN A 23 -1.75 -2.98 3.87
CA ASN A 23 -2.37 -4.25 4.25
C ASN A 23 -1.70 -5.43 3.52
N GLN A 24 -0.86 -6.20 4.22
CA GLN A 24 -0.10 -7.33 3.63
C GLN A 24 -1.03 -8.37 3.00
N GLU A 25 -2.07 -8.78 3.72
CA GLU A 25 -2.98 -9.83 3.27
C GLU A 25 -3.75 -9.40 2.02
N LEU A 26 -4.19 -8.13 1.97
CA LEU A 26 -4.85 -7.58 0.79
C LEU A 26 -3.90 -7.58 -0.41
N MET A 27 -2.64 -7.14 -0.23
CA MET A 27 -1.66 -7.11 -1.32
C MET A 27 -1.37 -8.52 -1.85
N GLU A 28 -1.01 -9.46 -0.97
CA GLU A 28 -0.68 -10.83 -1.37
C GLU A 28 -1.85 -11.55 -2.04
N ARG A 29 -3.07 -11.34 -1.55
CA ARG A 29 -4.28 -11.93 -2.13
C ARG A 29 -4.50 -11.49 -3.58
N HIS A 30 -4.08 -10.29 -3.94
CA HIS A 30 -4.15 -9.75 -5.29
C HIS A 30 -2.83 -9.86 -6.06
N GLY A 31 -1.88 -10.68 -5.58
CA GLY A 31 -0.60 -10.93 -6.26
C GLY A 31 0.38 -9.76 -6.21
N LEU A 32 0.18 -8.82 -5.28
CA LEU A 32 1.01 -7.63 -5.09
C LEU A 32 1.90 -7.78 -3.85
N GLU A 33 3.02 -7.06 -3.86
CA GLU A 33 3.88 -6.88 -2.68
C GLU A 33 3.63 -5.53 -2.01
N LYS A 34 4.02 -5.40 -0.74
CA LYS A 34 3.94 -4.12 -0.04
C LYS A 34 5.03 -3.17 -0.53
N PRO A 35 4.70 -1.91 -0.89
CA PRO A 35 5.70 -0.92 -1.24
C PRO A 35 6.63 -0.60 -0.06
N HIS A 36 7.94 -0.68 -0.31
CA HIS A 36 8.95 -0.28 0.68
C HIS A 36 8.85 1.21 1.07
N SER A 37 8.39 2.08 0.15
CA SER A 37 8.23 3.53 0.40
C SER A 37 7.14 3.88 1.42
N LEU A 38 6.23 2.95 1.75
CA LEU A 38 5.25 3.15 2.83
C LEU A 38 5.84 2.92 4.22
N MET A 39 7.01 2.30 4.30
CA MET A 39 7.79 2.27 5.52
C MET A 39 8.41 3.66 5.65
N PRO A 40 8.22 4.38 6.78
CA PRO A 40 8.93 5.62 7.01
C PRO A 40 10.42 5.33 6.85
N HIS A 41 11.08 6.00 5.91
CA HIS A 41 12.53 6.12 5.97
C HIS A 41 12.82 6.87 7.27
N ILE A 42 13.15 6.13 8.33
CA ILE A 42 13.66 6.71 9.56
C ILE A 42 15.07 7.17 9.18
N ASP A 43 15.20 8.36 8.60
CA ASP A 43 16.49 8.99 8.36
C ASP A 43 17.15 9.24 9.73
N PRO A 44 18.22 8.53 10.11
CA PRO A 44 18.83 8.71 11.43
C PRO A 44 19.70 9.98 11.50
N HIS A 45 19.60 10.90 10.54
CA HIS A 45 20.61 11.95 10.31
C HIS A 45 20.24 13.35 10.85
N HIS A 46 19.24 13.46 11.74
CA HIS A 46 19.05 14.68 12.52
C HIS A 46 19.14 14.39 14.02
N GLY A 47 20.34 14.61 14.57
CA GLY A 47 20.68 14.56 16.00
C GLY A 47 22.12 14.97 16.22
#